data_AF-I4CQZ0-F1
#
_entry.id   AF-I4CQZ0-F1
#
_cell.length_a   1.000
_cell.length_b   1.000
_cell.length_c   1.000
_cell.angle_alpha   90.00
_cell.angle_beta   90.00
_cell.angle_gamma   90.00
#
_symmetry.space_group_name_H-M   'P 1'
#
loop_
_entity.id
_entity.type
_entity.pdbx_description
1 polymer ?
#
loop_
_entity_poly.entity_id
_entity_poly.type
_entity_poly.pdbx_seq_one_letter_code
_entity_poly.pdbx_strand_id
1 'polypeptide(L)'
;MAAAIGAPGRERRPSRIAIRCASAMLLLTTGGWALAALAREVPPPAYQLAAHRADVPAAVLYAVALQESGAMLRGRLIPWPWTLNVAGSPQRYATRAEACAGLHRALAHTPANRIDAGLGQVNLGYHAHRYTQPCELLDPYRNLAIAAEILREQHTPGEDWLLAIGRYHRPAGGAPAARYRRSVHRHLTRVLDPDVPVPTLQATTP
;
A
#
# COMPACT_ATOMS: atom_id res chain seq x y z
N MET A 1 -11.21 -82.44 15.56
CA MET A 1 -9.78 -82.41 15.17
C MET A 1 -9.71 -83.00 13.77
N ALA A 2 -9.18 -82.40 12.71
CA ALA A 2 -8.40 -81.19 12.44
C ALA A 2 -8.68 -80.83 10.96
N ALA A 3 -9.04 -79.60 10.58
CA ALA A 3 -8.19 -78.43 10.28
C ALA A 3 -7.70 -78.36 8.82
N ALA A 4 -8.07 -77.26 8.12
CA ALA A 4 -7.40 -76.53 7.02
C ALA A 4 -8.48 -75.79 6.18
N ILE A 5 -8.90 -74.56 6.51
CA ILE A 5 -8.31 -73.22 6.22
C ILE A 5 -8.24 -72.87 4.71
N GLY A 6 -9.00 -71.83 4.32
CA GLY A 6 -8.57 -70.82 3.34
C GLY A 6 -9.25 -70.83 1.96
N ALA A 7 -10.27 -69.98 1.76
CA ALA A 7 -10.66 -69.41 0.45
C ALA A 7 -9.61 -68.35 0.01
N PRO A 8 -9.61 -67.75 -1.21
CA PRO A 8 -10.61 -67.76 -2.29
C PRO A 8 -10.02 -67.91 -3.72
N GLY A 9 -10.88 -68.05 -4.74
CA GLY A 9 -10.41 -67.94 -6.13
C GLY A 9 -11.55 -67.88 -7.14
N ARG A 10 -11.87 -66.68 -7.65
CA ARG A 10 -12.50 -66.57 -8.97
C ARG A 10 -12.22 -65.24 -9.67
N GLU A 11 -11.26 -65.32 -10.57
CA GLU A 11 -11.00 -64.43 -11.70
C GLU A 11 -10.34 -65.38 -12.74
N ARG A 12 -10.58 -65.39 -14.06
CA ARG A 12 -10.96 -64.38 -15.04
C ARG A 12 -11.62 -65.08 -16.24
N ARG A 13 -12.58 -64.42 -16.92
CA ARG A 13 -12.94 -64.77 -18.31
C ARG A 13 -12.04 -63.97 -19.26
N PRO A 14 -11.56 -64.54 -20.38
CA PRO A 14 -10.78 -63.82 -21.36
C PRO A 14 -11.67 -62.95 -22.25
N SER A 15 -11.11 -61.79 -22.55
CA SER A 15 -11.62 -60.74 -23.42
C SER A 15 -11.60 -61.19 -24.89
N ARG A 16 -12.64 -60.83 -25.65
CA ARG A 16 -12.53 -60.69 -27.12
C ARG A 16 -13.02 -59.30 -27.52
N ILE A 17 -11.99 -58.48 -27.67
CA ILE A 17 -11.81 -57.28 -28.48
C ILE A 17 -12.78 -57.23 -29.68
N ALA A 18 -13.48 -56.11 -29.82
CA ALA A 18 -13.82 -55.56 -31.12
C ALA A 18 -13.61 -54.03 -31.06
N ILE A 19 -12.79 -53.58 -32.00
CA ILE A 19 -12.22 -52.24 -32.12
C ILE A 19 -13.05 -51.42 -33.10
N ARG A 20 -13.02 -50.10 -32.89
CA ARG A 20 -13.37 -48.97 -33.79
C ARG A 20 -14.85 -48.59 -33.86
N CYS A 21 -15.15 -47.39 -33.37
CA CYS A 21 -15.37 -46.25 -34.28
C CYS A 21 -15.03 -44.94 -33.58
N ALA A 22 -14.33 -44.09 -34.32
CA ALA A 22 -13.80 -42.82 -33.89
C ALA A 22 -14.90 -41.77 -33.76
N SER A 23 -14.83 -40.94 -32.73
CA SER A 23 -15.39 -39.60 -32.69
C SER A 23 -14.56 -38.79 -31.70
N ALA A 24 -13.55 -38.09 -32.22
CA ALA A 24 -12.77 -37.14 -31.45
C ALA A 24 -13.67 -35.96 -31.09
N MET A 25 -14.18 -35.97 -29.85
CA MET A 25 -14.91 -34.83 -29.31
C MET A 25 -13.88 -33.78 -28.89
N LEU A 26 -13.51 -32.90 -29.83
CA LEU A 26 -12.69 -31.73 -29.56
C LEU A 26 -13.52 -30.75 -28.72
N LEU A 27 -13.50 -30.92 -27.39
CA LEU A 27 -13.95 -29.91 -26.45
C LEU A 27 -13.00 -28.71 -26.60
N LEU A 28 -13.39 -27.72 -27.41
CA LEU A 28 -12.81 -26.39 -27.33
C LEU A 28 -13.16 -25.83 -25.95
N THR A 29 -12.29 -26.08 -24.97
CA THR A 29 -12.24 -25.26 -23.77
C THR A 29 -11.68 -23.91 -24.19
N THR A 30 -12.52 -23.02 -24.72
CA THR A 30 -12.23 -21.59 -24.70
C THR A 30 -12.32 -21.15 -23.25
N GLY A 31 -11.30 -21.49 -22.46
CA GLY A 31 -11.04 -20.83 -21.19
C GLY A 31 -10.78 -19.39 -21.54
N GLY A 32 -11.81 -18.54 -21.39
CA GLY A 32 -11.64 -17.10 -21.44
C GLY A 32 -10.66 -16.75 -20.34
N TRP A 33 -9.41 -16.49 -20.73
CA TRP A 33 -8.46 -15.82 -19.88
C TRP A 33 -9.07 -14.45 -19.63
N ALA A 34 -9.81 -14.31 -18.54
CA ALA A 34 -10.15 -13.01 -18.01
C ALA A 34 -8.81 -12.39 -17.61
N LEU A 35 -8.20 -11.64 -18.53
CA LEU A 35 -7.23 -10.62 -18.17
C LEU A 35 -7.97 -9.72 -17.20
N ALA A 36 -7.78 -9.96 -15.91
CA ALA A 36 -8.12 -9.00 -14.89
C ALA A 36 -7.26 -7.78 -15.20
N ALA A 37 -7.81 -6.84 -15.97
CA ALA A 37 -7.21 -5.53 -16.14
C ALA A 37 -7.05 -4.98 -14.73
N LEU A 38 -5.82 -4.92 -14.24
CA LEU A 38 -5.50 -4.28 -12.98
C LEU A 38 -5.96 -2.83 -13.15
N ALA A 39 -7.08 -2.47 -12.52
CA ALA A 39 -7.61 -1.12 -12.57
C ALA A 39 -6.55 -0.20 -11.98
N ARG A 40 -5.91 0.60 -12.84
CA ARG A 40 -4.89 1.58 -12.46
C ARG A 40 -5.50 2.57 -11.48
N GLU A 41 -4.97 2.64 -10.26
CA GLU A 41 -5.42 3.64 -9.30
C GLU A 41 -4.68 4.96 -9.55
N VAL A 42 -5.36 5.90 -10.22
CA VAL A 42 -4.80 7.24 -10.45
C VAL A 42 -4.77 8.01 -9.13
N PRO A 43 -3.61 8.57 -8.71
CA PRO A 43 -3.54 9.41 -7.52
C PRO A 43 -4.56 10.56 -7.57
N PRO A 44 -5.32 10.84 -6.49
CA PRO A 44 -6.31 11.91 -6.49
C PRO A 44 -5.67 13.30 -6.74
N PRO A 45 -6.43 14.29 -7.25
CA PRO A 45 -5.87 15.60 -7.64
C PRO A 45 -5.07 16.34 -6.57
N ALA A 46 -5.45 16.24 -5.29
CA ALA A 46 -4.72 16.86 -4.18
C ALA A 46 -3.28 16.33 -4.06
N TYR A 47 -3.06 15.04 -4.33
CA TYR A 47 -1.74 14.42 -4.33
C TYR A 47 -0.92 14.87 -5.53
N GLN A 48 -1.54 14.93 -6.71
CA GLN A 48 -0.87 15.43 -7.91
C GLN A 48 -0.40 16.87 -7.73
N LEU A 49 -1.26 17.73 -7.18
CA LEU A 49 -0.94 19.13 -6.91
C LEU A 49 0.23 19.29 -5.91
N ALA A 50 0.16 18.60 -4.77
CA ALA A 50 1.21 18.67 -3.76
C ALA A 50 2.54 18.09 -4.27
N ALA A 51 2.49 16.95 -4.94
CA ALA A 51 3.67 16.28 -5.47
C ALA A 51 4.33 17.10 -6.58
N HIS A 52 3.55 17.68 -7.50
CA HIS A 52 4.05 18.58 -8.55
C HIS A 52 4.79 19.79 -7.95
N ARG A 53 4.22 20.44 -6.91
CA ARG A 53 4.85 21.61 -6.28
C ARG A 53 6.19 21.32 -5.59
N ALA A 54 6.41 20.08 -5.17
CA ALA A 54 7.62 19.65 -4.48
C ALA A 54 8.55 18.83 -5.39
N ASP A 55 8.27 18.73 -6.69
CA ASP A 55 9.00 17.90 -7.64
C ASP A 55 9.15 16.43 -7.17
N VAL A 56 8.02 15.85 -6.76
CA VAL A 56 7.86 14.45 -6.35
C VAL A 56 6.89 13.75 -7.31
N PRO A 57 7.10 12.48 -7.69
CA PRO A 57 6.10 11.73 -8.44
C PRO A 57 4.81 11.54 -7.62
N ALA A 58 3.66 11.87 -8.19
CA ALA A 58 2.37 11.77 -7.49
C ALA A 58 2.07 10.35 -6.98
N ALA A 59 2.49 9.32 -7.72
CA ALA A 59 2.36 7.93 -7.30
C ALA A 59 3.16 7.61 -6.03
N VAL A 60 4.35 8.20 -5.89
CA VAL A 60 5.21 8.06 -4.70
C VAL A 60 4.55 8.69 -3.49
N LEU A 61 4.09 9.94 -3.58
CA LEU A 61 3.40 10.60 -2.48
C LEU A 61 2.11 9.85 -2.08
N TYR A 62 1.33 9.39 -3.05
CA TYR A 62 0.09 8.66 -2.79
C TYR A 62 0.35 7.29 -2.13
N ALA A 63 1.36 6.54 -2.58
CA ALA A 63 1.76 5.28 -1.98
C ALA A 63 2.27 5.45 -0.54
N VAL A 64 3.01 6.53 -0.25
CA VAL A 64 3.41 6.90 1.12
C VAL A 64 2.17 7.18 1.97
N ALA A 65 1.23 8.00 1.51
CA ALA A 65 0.01 8.30 2.28
C ALA A 65 -0.86 7.06 2.53
N LEU A 66 -0.93 6.12 1.58
CA LEU A 66 -1.59 4.82 1.76
C LEU A 66 -0.94 4.01 2.88
N GLN A 67 0.38 4.02 2.97
CA GLN A 67 1.13 3.33 4.02
C GLN A 67 0.98 4.03 5.39
N GLU A 68 0.97 5.36 5.40
CA GLU A 68 0.97 6.16 6.62
C GLU A 68 -0.41 6.25 7.28
N SER A 69 -1.48 6.47 6.49
CA SER A 69 -2.82 6.73 7.03
C SER A 69 -3.92 5.87 6.43
N GLY A 70 -3.57 4.81 5.70
CA GLY A 70 -4.51 3.92 5.02
C GLY A 70 -5.61 3.35 5.94
N ALA A 71 -6.85 3.45 5.49
CA ALA A 71 -8.04 2.88 6.14
C ALA A 71 -8.97 2.25 5.09
N MET A 72 -9.69 1.20 5.49
CA MET A 72 -10.69 0.56 4.64
C MET A 72 -11.99 1.37 4.67
N LEU A 73 -12.41 1.88 3.50
CA LEU A 73 -13.71 2.50 3.30
C LEU A 73 -14.42 1.80 2.15
N ARG A 74 -15.57 1.17 2.42
CA ARG A 74 -16.40 0.47 1.42
C ARG A 74 -15.58 -0.51 0.55
N GLY A 75 -14.73 -1.31 1.20
CA GLY A 75 -13.88 -2.30 0.52
C GLY A 75 -12.65 -1.74 -0.21
N ARG A 76 -12.40 -0.43 -0.14
CA ARG A 76 -11.23 0.21 -0.74
C ARG A 76 -10.29 0.74 0.33
N LEU A 77 -8.99 0.52 0.16
CA LEU A 77 -7.96 1.13 1.00
C LEU A 77 -7.71 2.56 0.52
N ILE A 78 -7.98 3.55 1.37
CA ILE A 78 -7.74 4.97 1.07
C ILE A 78 -6.96 5.63 2.21
N PRO A 79 -6.12 6.64 1.95
CA PRO A 79 -5.53 7.45 3.02
C PRO A 79 -6.62 8.21 3.79
N TRP A 80 -6.55 8.20 5.13
CA TRP A 80 -7.55 8.85 5.99
C TRP A 80 -6.99 10.14 6.61
N PRO A 81 -7.53 11.33 6.28
CA PRO A 81 -6.89 12.61 6.63
C PRO A 81 -6.97 12.96 8.11
N TRP A 82 -7.91 12.39 8.85
CA TRP A 82 -8.12 12.68 10.26
C TRP A 82 -7.60 11.53 11.12
N THR A 83 -6.33 11.22 10.87
CA THR A 83 -5.57 10.18 11.56
C THR A 83 -4.55 10.83 12.48
N LEU A 84 -4.49 10.34 13.71
CA LEU A 84 -3.39 10.60 14.63
C LEU A 84 -2.66 9.29 14.91
N ASN A 85 -1.36 9.37 15.13
CA ASN A 85 -0.60 8.35 15.83
C ASN A 85 -0.07 8.97 17.11
N VAL A 86 -0.54 8.49 18.26
CA VAL A 86 -0.13 9.00 19.57
C VAL A 86 0.74 7.95 20.23
N ALA A 87 2.04 8.20 20.27
CA ALA A 87 3.04 7.34 20.91
C ALA A 87 3.07 5.89 20.39
N GLY A 88 2.70 5.67 19.13
CA GLY A 88 2.57 4.34 18.50
C GLY A 88 1.13 3.82 18.44
N SER A 89 0.16 4.53 19.04
CA SER A 89 -1.25 4.16 19.03
C SER A 89 -2.00 4.93 17.93
N PRO A 90 -2.48 4.25 16.85
CA PRO A 90 -3.25 4.89 15.81
C PRO A 90 -4.68 5.22 16.28
N GLN A 91 -5.16 6.41 15.93
CA GLN A 91 -6.49 6.90 16.22
C GLN A 91 -7.08 7.52 14.95
N ARG A 92 -8.33 7.19 14.62
CA ARG A 92 -9.03 7.72 13.44
C ARG A 92 -10.32 8.40 13.86
N TYR A 93 -10.57 9.57 13.29
CA TYR A 93 -11.71 10.41 13.61
C TYR A 93 -12.58 10.62 12.37
N ALA A 94 -13.88 10.85 12.57
CA ALA A 94 -14.81 11.03 11.46
C ALA A 94 -14.73 12.43 10.86
N THR A 95 -14.24 13.41 11.62
CA THR A 95 -14.12 14.81 11.17
C THR A 95 -12.80 15.45 11.59
N ARG A 96 -12.45 16.55 10.91
CA ARG A 96 -11.31 17.40 11.27
C ARG A 96 -11.43 17.95 12.70
N ALA A 97 -12.63 18.36 13.10
CA ALA A 97 -12.88 18.95 14.41
C ALA A 97 -12.63 17.93 15.54
N GLU A 98 -13.11 16.70 15.37
CA GLU A 98 -12.87 15.61 16.32
C GLU A 98 -11.39 15.25 16.43
N ALA A 99 -10.69 15.15 15.28
CA ALA A 99 -9.25 14.90 15.28
C ALA A 99 -8.47 16.04 15.94
N CYS A 100 -8.86 17.30 15.72
CA CYS A 100 -8.22 18.44 16.36
C CYS A 100 -8.43 18.41 17.89
N ALA A 101 -9.65 18.09 18.35
CA ALA A 101 -9.92 17.90 19.78
C ALA A 101 -9.10 16.73 20.36
N GLY A 102 -8.99 15.62 19.63
CA GLY A 102 -8.12 14.48 19.99
C GLY A 102 -6.65 14.87 20.08
N LEU A 103 -6.18 15.68 19.13
CA LEU A 103 -4.80 16.17 19.08
C LEU A 103 -4.47 17.04 20.28
N HIS A 104 -5.37 17.97 20.65
CA HIS A 104 -5.20 18.79 21.85
C HIS A 104 -5.14 17.94 23.13
N ARG A 105 -6.00 16.91 23.27
CA ARG A 105 -5.95 15.99 24.41
C ARG A 105 -4.64 15.20 24.46
N ALA A 106 -4.14 14.75 23.30
CA ALA A 106 -2.88 14.04 23.21
C ALA A 106 -1.69 14.91 23.62
N LEU A 107 -1.65 16.16 23.13
CA LEU A 107 -0.60 17.14 23.45
C LEU A 107 -0.54 17.51 24.93
N ALA A 108 -1.64 17.39 25.68
CA ALA A 108 -1.65 17.65 27.12
C ALA A 108 -0.83 16.62 27.93
N HIS A 109 -0.56 15.43 27.38
CA HIS A 109 0.05 14.33 28.14
C HIS A 109 1.16 13.58 27.38
N THR A 110 1.37 13.89 26.10
CA THR A 110 2.35 13.22 25.23
C THR A 110 3.25 14.26 24.56
N PRO A 111 4.59 14.09 24.61
CA PRO A 111 5.51 14.96 23.89
C PRO A 111 5.18 15.04 22.40
N ALA A 112 5.23 16.24 21.82
CA ALA A 112 4.87 16.47 20.41
C ALA A 112 5.68 15.61 19.42
N ASN A 113 6.94 15.29 19.73
CA ASN A 113 7.77 14.41 18.90
C ASN A 113 7.32 12.94 18.90
N ARG A 114 6.33 12.57 19.70
CA ARG A 114 5.68 11.26 19.72
C ARG A 114 4.28 11.29 19.13
N ILE A 115 3.90 12.37 18.44
CA ILE A 115 2.58 12.50 17.82
C ILE A 115 2.77 12.79 16.34
N ASP A 116 2.12 11.98 15.51
CA ASP A 116 2.05 12.19 14.05
C ASP A 116 0.60 12.47 13.65
N ALA A 117 0.41 13.30 12.61
CA ALA A 117 -0.91 13.71 12.18
C ALA A 117 -1.08 13.69 10.65
N GLY A 118 -2.31 13.38 10.24
CA GLY A 118 -2.79 13.57 8.88
C GLY A 118 -2.37 12.49 7.88
N LEU A 119 -2.55 12.81 6.60
CA LEU A 119 -2.40 11.88 5.48
C LEU A 119 -0.99 11.26 5.38
N GLY A 120 0.04 12.09 5.52
CA GLY A 120 1.44 11.69 5.50
C GLY A 120 2.05 11.40 6.86
N GLN A 121 1.25 11.42 7.94
CA GLN A 121 1.72 11.25 9.33
C GLN A 121 2.91 12.17 9.65
N VAL A 122 2.71 13.47 9.45
CA VAL A 122 3.73 14.49 9.76
C VAL A 122 3.87 14.58 11.28
N ASN A 123 5.09 14.39 11.78
CA ASN A 123 5.40 14.46 13.20
C ASN A 123 5.33 15.90 13.73
N LEU A 124 4.58 16.12 14.81
CA LEU A 124 4.36 17.45 15.38
C LEU A 124 5.64 18.06 15.96
N GLY A 125 6.48 17.26 16.63
CA GLY A 125 7.70 17.77 17.24
C GLY A 125 8.79 18.10 16.22
N TYR A 126 9.09 17.15 15.33
CA TYR A 126 10.21 17.29 14.39
C TYR A 126 9.95 18.30 13.27
N HIS A 127 8.68 18.52 12.91
CA HIS A 127 8.30 19.45 11.84
C HIS A 127 7.54 20.69 12.33
N ALA A 128 7.70 21.07 13.61
CA ALA A 128 7.04 22.22 14.21
C ALA A 128 7.24 23.54 13.44
N HIS A 129 8.36 23.69 12.72
CA HIS A 129 8.67 24.87 11.91
C HIS A 129 7.81 24.99 10.63
N ARG A 130 7.00 23.98 10.28
CA ARG A 130 6.21 23.93 9.03
C ARG A 130 4.75 24.31 9.18
N TYR A 131 4.29 24.61 10.39
CA TYR A 131 2.91 24.99 10.65
C TYR A 131 2.85 26.03 11.78
N THR A 132 1.77 26.79 11.87
CA THR A 132 1.59 27.78 12.95
C THR A 132 0.85 27.17 14.14
N GLN A 133 -0.17 26.34 13.87
CA GLN A 133 -0.90 25.58 14.90
C GLN A 133 -1.01 24.08 14.55
N PRO A 134 -0.96 23.16 15.55
CA PRO A 134 -0.94 21.72 15.29
C PRO A 134 -2.09 21.19 14.41
N CYS A 135 -3.30 21.74 14.56
CA CYS A 135 -4.47 21.29 13.79
C CYS A 135 -4.43 21.67 12.29
N GLU A 136 -3.44 22.44 11.83
CA GLU A 136 -3.16 22.61 10.40
C GLU A 136 -2.74 21.28 9.76
N LEU A 137 -2.07 20.38 10.50
CA LEU A 137 -1.67 19.08 9.98
C LEU A 137 -2.86 18.15 9.69
N LEU A 138 -4.08 18.52 10.10
CA LEU A 138 -5.32 17.81 9.81
C LEU A 138 -6.07 18.40 8.60
N ASP A 139 -5.55 19.48 8.00
CA ASP A 139 -5.98 19.93 6.68
C ASP A 139 -5.31 19.06 5.60
N PRO A 140 -6.08 18.37 4.72
CA PRO A 140 -5.52 17.47 3.72
C PRO A 140 -4.49 18.12 2.79
N TYR A 141 -4.74 19.35 2.34
CA TYR A 141 -3.86 20.02 1.39
C TYR A 141 -2.58 20.48 2.06
N ARG A 142 -2.67 21.06 3.26
CA ARG A 142 -1.50 21.48 4.04
C ARG A 142 -0.63 20.29 4.42
N ASN A 143 -1.24 19.20 4.87
CA ASN A 143 -0.51 18.00 5.26
C ASN A 143 0.23 17.37 4.06
N LEU A 144 -0.43 17.26 2.90
CA LEU A 144 0.20 16.72 1.69
C LEU A 144 1.33 17.60 1.18
N ALA A 145 1.19 18.94 1.23
CA ALA A 145 2.26 19.85 0.85
C ALA A 145 3.51 19.63 1.73
N ILE A 146 3.33 19.60 3.05
CA ILE A 146 4.43 19.35 3.99
C ILE A 146 5.05 17.96 3.79
N ALA A 147 4.23 16.93 3.65
CA ALA A 147 4.71 15.56 3.42
C ALA A 147 5.52 15.45 2.11
N ALA A 148 5.08 16.13 1.04
CA ALA A 148 5.78 16.15 -0.24
C ALA A 148 7.15 16.86 -0.12
N GLU A 149 7.21 18.00 0.58
CA GLU A 149 8.47 18.70 0.85
C GLU A 149 9.45 17.83 1.66
N ILE A 150 8.98 17.21 2.75
CA ILE A 150 9.81 16.31 3.57
C ILE A 150 10.34 15.15 2.72
N LEU A 151 9.48 14.54 1.89
CA LEU A 151 9.88 13.44 1.02
C LEU A 151 10.89 13.88 -0.04
N ARG A 152 10.74 15.08 -0.60
CA ARG A 152 11.70 15.66 -1.53
C ARG A 152 13.05 15.92 -0.87
N GLU A 153 13.07 16.43 0.36
CA GLU A 153 14.31 16.65 1.13
C GLU A 153 15.06 15.35 1.42
N GLN A 154 14.36 14.22 1.44
CA GLN A 154 14.99 12.91 1.57
C GLN A 154 15.53 12.36 0.24
N HIS A 155 15.27 12.99 -0.91
CA HIS A 155 15.66 12.48 -2.22
C HIS A 155 16.97 13.11 -2.71
N THR A 156 17.92 12.26 -3.10
CA THR A 156 19.15 12.70 -3.77
C THR A 156 18.93 12.67 -5.29
N PRO A 157 19.34 13.70 -6.05
CA PRO A 157 19.23 13.67 -7.51
C PRO A 157 19.83 12.40 -8.13
N GLY A 158 19.07 11.74 -9.01
CA GLY A 158 19.47 10.48 -9.67
C GLY A 158 19.28 9.21 -8.82
N GLU A 159 18.85 9.33 -7.56
CA GLU A 159 18.59 8.19 -6.69
C GLU A 159 17.19 7.58 -6.91
N ASP A 160 17.06 6.28 -6.65
CA ASP A 160 15.77 5.61 -6.57
C ASP A 160 14.91 6.21 -5.45
N TRP A 161 13.67 6.59 -5.79
CA TRP A 161 12.67 7.08 -4.86
C TRP A 161 12.39 6.13 -3.69
N LEU A 162 12.55 4.81 -3.86
CA LEU A 162 12.43 3.88 -2.75
C LEU A 162 13.44 4.17 -1.64
N LEU A 163 14.65 4.63 -1.96
CA LEU A 163 15.63 5.00 -0.94
C LEU A 163 15.19 6.24 -0.15
N ALA A 164 14.66 7.26 -0.84
CA ALA A 164 14.07 8.45 -0.22
C ALA A 164 12.87 8.12 0.66
N ILE A 165 11.98 7.24 0.20
CA ILE A 165 10.84 6.71 0.96
C ILE A 165 11.31 6.05 2.27
N GLY A 166 12.41 5.29 2.22
CA GLY A 166 12.97 4.69 3.43
C GLY A 166 13.43 5.73 4.45
N ARG A 167 14.08 6.80 3.97
CA ARG A 167 14.54 7.91 4.82
C ARG A 167 13.41 8.79 5.33
N TYR A 168 12.33 8.96 4.56
CA TYR A 168 11.12 9.68 4.99
C TYR A 168 10.59 9.13 6.32
N HIS A 169 10.45 7.81 6.42
CA HIS A 169 9.97 7.17 7.64
C HIS A 169 11.06 7.01 8.71
N ARG A 170 12.30 6.73 8.29
CA ARG A 170 13.42 6.52 9.21
C ARG A 170 14.71 7.09 8.61
N PRO A 171 15.06 8.35 8.92
CA PRO A 171 16.25 9.01 8.36
C PRO A 171 17.55 8.25 8.65
N ALA A 172 17.65 7.60 9.81
CA ALA A 172 18.78 6.76 10.20
C ALA A 172 18.92 5.45 9.38
N GLY A 173 17.96 5.14 8.49
CA GLY A 173 17.99 3.96 7.64
C GLY A 173 17.81 2.63 8.40
N GLY A 174 18.54 1.61 7.96
CA GLY A 174 18.55 0.27 8.55
C GLY A 174 17.31 -0.59 8.28
N ALA A 175 17.16 -1.65 9.07
CA ALA A 175 16.07 -2.62 8.91
C ALA A 175 14.65 -2.01 8.96
N PRO A 176 14.34 -1.00 9.81
CA PRO A 176 13.05 -0.33 9.79
C PRO A 176 12.77 0.37 8.46
N ALA A 177 13.72 1.16 7.94
CA ALA A 177 13.59 1.81 6.64
C ALA A 177 13.38 0.77 5.53
N ALA A 178 14.16 -0.32 5.54
CA ALA A 178 14.01 -1.38 4.55
C ALA A 178 12.63 -2.07 4.58
N ARG A 179 12.07 -2.30 5.78
CA ARG A 179 10.68 -2.80 5.93
C ARG A 179 9.68 -1.82 5.37
N TYR A 180 9.83 -0.54 5.70
CA TYR A 180 8.95 0.52 5.23
C TYR A 180 8.96 0.63 3.69
N ARG A 181 10.14 0.62 3.06
CA ARG A 181 10.29 0.58 1.59
C ARG A 181 9.50 -0.56 0.96
N ARG A 182 9.60 -1.78 1.51
CA ARG A 182 8.85 -2.93 0.99
C ARG A 182 7.34 -2.74 1.10
N SER A 183 6.87 -2.11 2.17
CA SER A 183 5.44 -1.85 2.33
C SER A 183 4.92 -0.78 1.38
N VAL A 184 5.64 0.33 1.23
CA VAL A 184 5.30 1.36 0.23
C VAL A 184 5.42 0.82 -1.19
N HIS A 185 6.40 -0.04 -1.48
CA HIS A 185 6.54 -0.67 -2.79
C HIS A 185 5.29 -1.48 -3.19
N ARG A 186 4.65 -2.21 -2.26
CA ARG A 186 3.37 -2.89 -2.54
C ARG A 186 2.22 -1.93 -2.85
N HIS A 187 2.27 -0.71 -2.32
CA HIS A 187 1.32 0.34 -2.70
C HIS A 187 1.66 0.91 -4.08
N LEU A 188 2.95 1.15 -4.36
CA LEU A 188 3.41 1.61 -5.66
C LEU A 188 3.02 0.65 -6.78
N THR A 189 3.19 -0.66 -6.63
CA THR A 189 2.79 -1.64 -7.66
C THR A 189 1.28 -1.70 -7.91
N ARG A 190 0.46 -1.14 -7.03
CA ARG A 190 -1.00 -1.01 -7.24
C ARG A 190 -1.34 0.28 -7.97
N VAL A 191 -0.57 1.34 -7.71
CA VAL A 191 -0.76 2.69 -8.27
C VAL A 191 -0.10 2.80 -9.66
N LEU A 192 1.01 2.10 -9.86
CA LEU A 192 1.79 2.03 -11.09
C LEU A 192 1.52 0.71 -11.83
N ASP A 193 1.63 0.77 -13.14
CA ASP A 193 1.57 -0.38 -14.04
C ASP A 193 2.69 -1.41 -13.72
N PRO A 194 2.47 -2.73 -13.83
CA PRO A 194 3.54 -3.73 -13.79
C PRO A 194 4.69 -3.47 -14.79
N ASP A 195 4.46 -2.71 -15.87
CA ASP A 195 5.44 -2.46 -16.92
C ASP A 195 6.31 -1.19 -16.73
N VAL A 196 6.13 -0.43 -15.65
CA VAL A 196 6.98 0.75 -15.33
C VAL A 196 7.94 0.39 -14.19
N PRO A 197 9.25 0.24 -14.45
CA PRO A 197 10.22 0.09 -13.39
C PRO A 197 10.16 1.32 -12.46
N VAL A 198 10.00 1.08 -11.15
CA VAL A 198 10.02 2.13 -10.12
C VAL A 198 11.23 3.09 -10.23
N PRO A 199 12.44 2.66 -10.68
CA PRO A 199 13.55 3.57 -10.93
C PRO A 199 13.30 4.65 -12.00
N THR A 200 12.31 4.48 -12.88
CA THR A 200 12.10 5.35 -14.06
C THR A 200 11.06 6.46 -13.85
N LEU A 201 10.51 6.63 -12.64
CA LEU A 201 9.62 7.75 -12.33
C LEU A 201 10.42 9.05 -12.19
N GLN A 202 10.89 9.58 -13.31
CA GLN A 202 11.27 10.99 -13.40
C GLN A 202 9.98 11.82 -13.26
N ALA A 203 10.07 12.97 -12.60
CA ALA A 203 8.96 13.91 -12.53
C ALA A 203 8.62 14.33 -13.97
N THR A 204 7.60 13.72 -14.57
CA THR A 204 7.08 14.17 -15.86
C THR A 204 6.32 15.45 -15.62
N THR A 205 7.00 16.58 -15.85
CA THR A 205 6.41 17.90 -16.02
C THR A 205 5.62 17.91 -17.34
N PRO A 206 4.37 18.42 -17.38
CA PRO A 206 3.72 18.76 -18.65
C PRO A 206 4.41 19.94 -19.35
#